data_AF-A0A4Z0LB48-F1
#
_entry.id   AF-A0A4Z0LB48-F1
#
_cell.length_a   1.000
_cell.length_b   1.000
_cell.length_c   1.000
_cell.angle_alpha   90.00
_cell.angle_beta   90.00
_cell.angle_gamma   90.00
#
_symmetry.space_group_name_H-M   'P 1'
#
loop_
_entity.id
_entity.type
_entity.pdbx_description
1 polymer ?
#
loop_
_entity_poly.entity_id
_entity_poly.type
_entity_poly.pdbx_seq_one_letter_code
_entity_poly.pdbx_strand_id
1 'polypeptide(L)'
;MKDIIIEILYKMIKRPYQFLFKKNTAWNLSLQDYLNHSKDSLGFHLGSFLVRANFAIQPQLEEHDVYHVLTNTGTTVVDEIDMQFYLLGNGKKTPFVFIVIMTGFLFHIKHLKRFLSSYKKGKEAHRFYDLDFSKMLALPIGNIQSAFNIK
;
A
#
# COMPACT_ATOMS: atom_id res chain seq x y z
N MET A 1 4.33 14.46 18.16
CA MET A 1 3.47 13.66 19.07
C MET A 1 2.46 12.78 18.32
N LYS A 2 1.76 13.28 17.29
CA LYS A 2 0.79 12.46 16.52
C LYS A 2 1.43 11.34 15.71
N ASP A 3 2.64 11.56 15.18
CA ASP A 3 3.35 10.57 14.35
C ASP A 3 3.79 9.33 15.15
N ILE A 4 4.10 9.51 16.44
CA ILE A 4 4.49 8.43 17.37
C ILE A 4 3.31 7.48 17.62
N ILE A 5 2.08 8.01 17.71
CA ILE A 5 0.88 7.21 17.95
C ILE A 5 0.63 6.25 16.78
N ILE A 6 0.99 6.64 15.56
CA ILE A 6 0.79 5.80 14.38
C ILE A 6 1.96 4.88 14.14
N GLU A 7 3.18 5.23 14.48
CA GLU A 7 4.26 4.25 14.54
C GLU A 7 3.95 3.14 15.57
N ILE A 8 3.34 3.52 16.70
CA ILE A 8 2.84 2.60 17.73
C ILE A 8 1.62 1.82 17.22
N LEU A 9 0.63 2.43 16.58
CA LEU A 9 -0.52 1.72 15.97
C LEU A 9 -0.05 0.76 14.87
N TYR A 10 0.87 1.19 14.02
CA TYR A 10 1.45 0.38 12.95
C TYR A 10 2.19 -0.82 13.56
N LYS A 11 3.04 -0.61 14.58
CA LYS A 11 3.70 -1.72 15.30
C LYS A 11 2.71 -2.63 16.05
N MET A 12 1.68 -2.07 16.69
CA MET A 12 0.71 -2.80 17.51
C MET A 12 -0.37 -3.51 16.70
N ILE A 13 -0.72 -3.02 15.51
CA ILE A 13 -1.76 -3.62 14.64
C ILE A 13 -1.12 -4.59 13.64
N LYS A 14 0.09 -4.30 13.14
CA LYS A 14 0.77 -5.13 12.12
C LYS A 14 1.09 -6.54 12.62
N ARG A 15 1.57 -6.67 13.87
CA ARG A 15 1.88 -7.96 14.50
C ARG A 15 0.65 -8.89 14.65
N PRO A 16 -0.47 -8.47 15.27
CA PRO A 16 -1.65 -9.31 15.36
C PRO A 16 -2.33 -9.51 13.99
N TYR A 17 -2.28 -8.54 13.07
CA TYR A 17 -2.85 -8.70 11.73
C TYR A 17 -2.10 -9.74 10.88
N GLN A 18 -0.76 -9.71 10.87
CA GLN A 18 0.06 -10.76 10.23
C GLN A 18 -0.27 -12.14 10.80
N PHE A 19 -0.32 -12.25 12.13
CA PHE A 19 -0.56 -13.51 12.81
C PHE A 19 -1.99 -14.07 12.59
N LEU A 20 -3.01 -13.20 12.53
CA LEU A 20 -4.40 -13.62 12.47
C LEU A 20 -4.96 -13.78 11.04
N PHE A 21 -4.41 -13.09 10.03
CA PHE A 21 -5.12 -12.94 8.74
C PHE A 21 -4.32 -13.17 7.46
N LYS A 22 -2.97 -13.26 7.48
CA LYS A 22 -2.21 -13.47 6.23
C LYS A 22 -1.54 -14.85 6.17
N LYS A 23 -2.06 -15.70 5.28
CA LYS A 23 -1.43 -16.95 4.80
C LYS A 23 -0.61 -16.71 3.51
N ASN A 24 -0.20 -15.47 3.25
CA ASN A 24 0.54 -15.18 2.02
C ASN A 24 1.95 -15.73 2.14
N THR A 25 2.44 -16.36 1.08
CA THR A 25 3.84 -16.79 1.00
C THR A 25 4.72 -15.57 0.82
N ALA A 26 5.80 -15.50 1.59
CA ALA A 26 6.85 -14.52 1.34
C ALA A 26 7.36 -14.67 -0.10
N TRP A 27 7.69 -13.57 -0.75
CA TRP A 27 8.19 -13.63 -2.14
C TRP A 27 9.63 -14.13 -2.19
N ASN A 28 10.33 -14.12 -1.05
CA ASN A 28 11.73 -14.57 -0.89
C ASN A 28 12.69 -13.84 -1.85
N LEU A 29 12.45 -12.55 -2.06
CA LEU A 29 13.29 -11.67 -2.86
C LEU A 29 14.12 -10.76 -1.96
N SER A 30 15.34 -10.48 -2.39
CA SER A 30 16.21 -9.47 -1.80
C SER A 30 15.90 -8.08 -2.38
N LEU A 31 16.41 -7.04 -1.72
CA LEU A 31 16.32 -5.68 -2.26
C LEU A 31 17.00 -5.56 -3.63
N GLN A 32 18.10 -6.28 -3.82
CA GLN A 32 18.83 -6.28 -5.08
C GLN A 32 18.02 -6.92 -6.20
N ASP A 33 17.25 -7.97 -5.91
CA ASP A 33 16.36 -8.60 -6.90
C ASP A 33 15.32 -7.61 -7.43
N TYR A 34 14.74 -6.77 -6.57
CA TYR A 34 13.84 -5.70 -7.00
C TYR A 34 14.54 -4.67 -7.88
N LEU A 35 15.71 -4.19 -7.46
CA LEU A 35 16.47 -3.15 -8.15
C LEU A 35 17.11 -3.62 -9.47
N ASN A 36 17.23 -4.92 -9.68
CA ASN A 36 17.73 -5.51 -10.93
C ASN A 36 16.69 -5.56 -12.06
N HIS A 37 15.41 -5.27 -11.79
CA HIS A 37 14.41 -5.14 -12.84
C HIS A 37 14.61 -3.87 -13.70
N SER A 38 13.91 -3.80 -14.83
CA SER A 38 13.94 -2.60 -15.67
C SER A 38 13.41 -1.37 -14.91
N LYS A 39 13.98 -0.19 -15.17
CA LYS A 39 13.70 1.03 -14.39
C LYS A 39 12.23 1.47 -14.40
N ASP A 40 11.50 1.08 -15.42
CA ASP A 40 10.07 1.35 -15.60
C ASP A 40 9.17 0.29 -14.94
N SER A 41 9.73 -0.79 -14.41
CA SER A 41 8.97 -1.92 -13.88
C SER A 41 8.43 -1.68 -12.48
N LEU A 42 7.37 -2.42 -12.12
CA LEU A 42 6.85 -2.44 -10.75
C LEU A 42 7.92 -2.82 -9.72
N GLY A 43 8.72 -3.85 -10.01
CA GLY A 43 9.78 -4.34 -9.14
C GLY A 43 10.84 -3.28 -8.85
N PHE A 44 11.33 -2.58 -9.89
CA PHE A 44 12.31 -1.51 -9.70
C PHE A 44 11.74 -0.35 -8.87
N HIS A 45 10.50 0.03 -9.15
CA HIS A 45 9.81 1.09 -8.40
C HIS A 45 9.56 0.70 -6.94
N LEU A 46 9.24 -0.57 -6.67
CA LEU A 46 9.10 -1.12 -5.32
C LEU A 46 10.44 -1.10 -4.57
N GLY A 47 11.51 -1.60 -5.18
CA GLY A 47 12.85 -1.53 -4.58
C GLY A 47 13.27 -0.08 -4.29
N SER A 48 13.01 0.83 -5.22
CA SER A 48 13.28 2.26 -5.06
C SER A 48 12.44 2.92 -3.96
N PHE A 49 11.18 2.49 -3.78
CA PHE A 49 10.34 2.92 -2.67
C PHE A 49 10.93 2.49 -1.33
N LEU A 50 11.30 1.21 -1.19
CA LEU A 50 11.88 0.66 0.03
C LEU A 50 13.20 1.37 0.42
N VAL A 51 14.08 1.63 -0.55
CA VAL A 51 15.33 2.39 -0.32
C VAL A 51 15.03 3.80 0.18
N ARG A 52 14.14 4.53 -0.52
CA ARG A 52 13.82 5.93 -0.17
C ARG A 52 13.13 6.04 1.19
N ALA A 53 12.31 5.06 1.54
CA ALA A 53 11.61 5.00 2.82
C ALA A 53 12.50 4.44 3.96
N ASN A 54 13.70 3.94 3.66
CA ASN A 54 14.56 3.21 4.59
C ASN A 54 13.83 2.00 5.24
N PHE A 55 13.05 1.28 4.44
CA PHE A 55 12.29 0.12 4.87
C PHE A 55 13.00 -1.20 4.54
N ALA A 56 13.00 -2.11 5.51
CA ALA A 56 13.34 -3.50 5.24
C ALA A 56 12.15 -4.21 4.59
N ILE A 57 12.44 -5.14 3.68
CA ILE A 57 11.43 -6.05 3.12
C ILE A 57 10.77 -6.78 4.28
N GLN A 58 9.45 -6.78 4.30
CA GLN A 58 8.67 -7.49 5.30
C GLN A 58 8.03 -8.72 4.66
N PRO A 59 8.60 -9.92 4.90
CA PRO A 59 8.06 -11.15 4.36
C PRO A 59 6.55 -11.27 4.61
N GLN A 60 5.81 -11.71 3.59
CA GLN A 60 4.35 -11.88 3.57
C GLN A 60 3.53 -10.56 3.49
N LEU A 61 4.19 -9.40 3.57
CA LEU A 61 3.57 -8.08 3.51
C LEU A 61 4.02 -7.24 2.32
N GLU A 62 4.81 -7.78 1.40
CA GLU A 62 5.38 -7.08 0.25
C GLU A 62 4.29 -6.45 -0.65
N GLU A 63 3.15 -7.13 -0.78
CA GLU A 63 1.95 -6.63 -1.47
C GLU A 63 1.47 -5.27 -0.94
N HIS A 64 1.62 -5.00 0.36
CA HIS A 64 1.19 -3.72 0.94
C HIS A 64 2.05 -2.57 0.41
N ASP A 65 3.37 -2.79 0.32
CA ASP A 65 4.31 -1.81 -0.22
C ASP A 65 4.07 -1.57 -1.73
N VAL A 66 3.57 -2.58 -2.46
CA VAL A 66 3.12 -2.40 -3.86
C VAL A 66 1.96 -1.41 -3.97
N TYR A 67 1.04 -1.37 -3.01
CA TYR A 67 -0.06 -0.39 -3.07
C TYR A 67 0.45 1.05 -3.00
N HIS A 68 1.49 1.32 -2.21
CA HIS A 68 2.12 2.65 -2.18
C HIS A 68 2.64 3.04 -3.56
N VAL A 69 3.32 2.11 -4.21
CA VAL A 69 3.91 2.30 -5.53
C VAL A 69 2.82 2.53 -6.59
N LEU A 70 1.79 1.69 -6.63
CA LEU A 70 0.71 1.79 -7.63
C LEU A 70 -0.14 3.04 -7.45
N THR A 71 -0.45 3.41 -6.21
CA THR A 71 -1.29 4.58 -5.89
C THR A 71 -0.49 5.88 -5.75
N ASN A 72 0.82 5.82 -5.92
CA ASN A 72 1.75 6.94 -5.72
C ASN A 72 1.56 7.63 -4.35
N THR A 73 1.42 6.83 -3.29
CA THR A 73 1.28 7.32 -1.91
C THR A 73 2.59 7.17 -1.14
N GLY A 74 2.89 8.18 -0.32
CA GLY A 74 4.06 8.21 0.56
C GLY A 74 3.90 7.34 1.81
N THR A 75 4.80 7.55 2.78
CA THR A 75 4.86 6.80 4.04
C THR A 75 4.40 7.61 5.25
N THR A 76 3.86 8.82 5.04
CA THR A 76 3.31 9.60 6.15
C THR A 76 2.01 8.98 6.64
N VAL A 77 1.64 9.29 7.87
CA VAL A 77 0.32 8.98 8.43
C VAL A 77 -0.83 9.28 7.49
N VAL A 78 -0.80 10.47 6.89
CA VAL A 78 -1.88 10.94 6.04
C VAL A 78 -1.89 10.13 4.76
N ASP A 79 -0.72 9.79 4.21
CA ASP A 79 -0.60 8.96 3.00
C ASP A 79 -1.08 7.53 3.24
N GLU A 80 -0.79 6.94 4.40
CA GLU A 80 -1.31 5.62 4.79
C GLU A 80 -2.84 5.62 4.84
N ILE A 81 -3.44 6.61 5.51
CA ILE A 81 -4.89 6.74 5.57
C ILE A 81 -5.44 6.93 4.14
N ASP A 82 -4.83 7.80 3.35
CA ASP A 82 -5.22 8.09 1.97
C ASP A 82 -5.24 6.83 1.09
N MET A 83 -4.18 6.02 1.18
CA MET A 83 -4.09 4.73 0.50
C MET A 83 -5.18 3.77 0.99
N GLN A 84 -5.47 3.69 2.29
CA GLN A 84 -6.55 2.83 2.79
C GLN A 84 -7.93 3.29 2.30
N PHE A 85 -8.17 4.60 2.17
CA PHE A 85 -9.39 5.12 1.54
C PHE A 85 -9.47 4.71 0.06
N TYR A 86 -8.36 4.79 -0.67
CA TYR A 86 -8.28 4.30 -2.05
C TYR A 86 -8.63 2.81 -2.13
N LEU A 87 -7.98 1.96 -1.33
CA LEU A 87 -8.20 0.51 -1.33
C LEU A 87 -9.64 0.16 -0.93
N LEU A 88 -10.23 0.88 0.04
CA LEU A 88 -11.64 0.72 0.38
C LEU A 88 -12.54 1.04 -0.83
N GLY A 89 -12.24 2.11 -1.57
CA GLY A 89 -12.92 2.48 -2.81
C GLY A 89 -12.82 1.39 -3.87
N ASN A 90 -11.63 0.79 -4.02
CA ASN A 90 -11.37 -0.33 -4.94
C ASN A 90 -12.03 -1.66 -4.51
N GLY A 91 -12.61 -1.70 -3.30
CA GLY A 91 -13.38 -2.83 -2.80
C GLY A 91 -12.67 -3.71 -1.76
N LYS A 92 -11.46 -3.33 -1.31
CA LYS A 92 -10.74 -4.05 -0.24
C LYS A 92 -11.40 -3.79 1.11
N LYS A 93 -12.13 -4.78 1.63
CA LYS A 93 -12.87 -4.70 2.90
C LYS A 93 -12.23 -5.62 3.95
N THR A 94 -11.15 -5.16 4.57
CA THR A 94 -10.49 -5.91 5.66
C THR A 94 -10.65 -5.16 7.00
N PRO A 95 -10.60 -5.85 8.15
CA PRO A 95 -10.64 -5.20 9.46
C PRO A 95 -9.59 -4.09 9.60
N PHE A 96 -8.37 -4.34 9.08
CA PHE A 96 -7.29 -3.35 9.08
C PHE A 96 -7.67 -2.05 8.35
N VAL A 97 -8.22 -2.17 7.13
CA VAL A 97 -8.71 -1.01 6.36
C VAL A 97 -9.69 -0.21 7.23
N PHE A 98 -10.71 -0.85 7.80
CA PHE A 98 -11.71 -0.14 8.61
C PHE A 98 -11.11 0.56 9.84
N ILE A 99 -10.15 -0.05 10.53
CA ILE A 99 -9.46 0.58 11.68
C ILE A 99 -8.72 1.85 11.25
N VAL A 100 -7.99 1.81 10.13
CA VAL A 100 -7.25 2.99 9.64
C VAL A 100 -8.21 4.09 9.17
N ILE A 101 -9.30 3.73 8.49
CA ILE A 101 -10.35 4.67 8.07
C ILE A 101 -10.97 5.38 9.27
N MET A 102 -11.33 4.63 10.33
CA MET A 102 -11.85 5.20 11.57
C MET A 102 -10.85 6.16 12.23
N THR A 103 -9.57 5.78 12.25
CA THR A 103 -8.48 6.65 12.75
C THR A 103 -8.39 7.95 11.95
N GLY A 104 -8.56 7.88 10.63
CA GLY A 104 -8.62 9.04 9.75
C GLY A 104 -9.76 9.99 10.07
N PHE A 105 -10.97 9.48 10.30
CA PHE A 105 -12.13 10.28 10.68
C PHE A 105 -11.96 10.96 12.05
N LEU A 106 -11.42 10.24 13.04
CA LEU A 106 -11.29 10.73 14.41
C LEU A 106 -10.15 11.75 14.58
N PHE A 107 -8.98 11.46 13.99
CA PHE A 107 -7.75 12.22 14.29
C PHE A 107 -7.29 13.13 13.13
N HIS A 108 -7.77 12.89 11.90
CA HIS A 108 -7.34 13.58 10.68
C HIS A 108 -8.49 14.20 9.87
N ILE A 109 -9.57 14.64 10.53
CA ILE A 109 -10.75 15.22 9.88
C ILE A 109 -10.45 16.39 8.93
N LYS A 110 -9.38 17.15 9.20
CA LYS A 110 -8.92 18.25 8.33
C LYS A 110 -8.55 17.78 6.91
N HIS A 111 -8.14 16.53 6.77
CA HIS A 111 -7.77 15.90 5.49
C HIS A 111 -8.92 15.09 4.87
N LEU A 112 -10.13 15.12 5.44
CA LEU A 112 -11.24 14.27 5.00
C LEU A 112 -11.60 14.48 3.52
N LYS A 113 -11.53 15.72 3.00
CA LYS A 113 -11.76 15.98 1.57
C LYS A 113 -10.75 15.22 0.67
N ARG A 114 -9.48 15.14 1.09
CA ARG A 114 -8.44 14.39 0.40
C ARG A 114 -8.77 12.90 0.42
N PHE A 115 -9.08 12.35 1.59
CA PHE A 115 -9.44 10.95 1.77
C PHE A 115 -10.66 10.53 0.93
N LEU A 116 -11.70 11.34 0.90
CA LEU A 116 -12.89 11.09 0.08
C LEU A 116 -12.57 11.17 -1.43
N SER A 117 -11.63 12.03 -1.83
CA SER A 117 -11.14 12.06 -3.21
C SER A 117 -10.42 10.76 -3.58
N SER A 118 -9.55 10.25 -2.71
CA SER A 118 -8.86 8.97 -2.92
C SER A 118 -9.82 7.78 -2.94
N TYR A 119 -10.85 7.78 -2.08
CA TYR A 119 -11.93 6.81 -2.15
C TYR A 119 -12.65 6.83 -3.50
N LYS A 120 -12.96 8.04 -4.02
CA LYS A 120 -13.58 8.18 -5.35
C LYS A 120 -12.67 7.63 -6.45
N LYS A 121 -11.37 7.95 -6.44
CA LYS A 121 -10.40 7.37 -7.37
C LYS A 121 -10.38 5.85 -7.30
N GLY A 122 -10.38 5.29 -6.09
CA GLY A 122 -10.44 3.84 -5.87
C GLY A 122 -11.69 3.19 -6.45
N LYS A 123 -12.85 3.84 -6.37
CA LYS A 123 -14.09 3.37 -7.01
C LYS A 123 -14.05 3.41 -8.53
N GLU A 124 -13.31 4.35 -9.11
CA GLU A 124 -13.14 4.47 -10.56
C GLU A 124 -12.13 3.45 -11.11
N ALA A 125 -11.14 3.05 -10.30
CA ALA A 125 -10.17 2.02 -10.65
C ALA A 125 -10.82 0.63 -10.76
N HIS A 126 -10.35 -0.17 -11.71
CA HIS A 126 -10.68 -1.59 -11.75
C HIS A 126 -10.07 -2.31 -10.56
N ARG A 127 -10.71 -3.39 -10.11
CA ARG A 127 -10.27 -4.16 -8.95
C ARG A 127 -8.85 -4.68 -9.15
N PHE A 128 -7.93 -4.28 -8.27
CA PHE A 128 -6.53 -4.74 -8.29
C PHE A 128 -6.05 -5.26 -6.94
N TYR A 129 -6.79 -5.05 -5.85
CA TYR A 129 -6.29 -5.31 -4.50
C TYR A 129 -5.99 -6.78 -4.19
N ASP A 130 -6.41 -7.72 -5.03
CA ASP A 130 -6.26 -9.17 -4.86
C ASP A 130 -5.43 -9.83 -5.98
N LEU A 131 -4.71 -9.03 -6.77
CA LEU A 131 -3.79 -9.54 -7.78
C LEU A 131 -2.54 -10.15 -7.14
N ASP A 132 -1.95 -11.11 -7.86
CA ASP A 132 -0.65 -11.68 -7.50
C ASP A 132 0.48 -10.80 -8.02
N PHE A 133 0.81 -9.74 -7.27
CA PHE A 133 1.83 -8.77 -7.68
C PHE A 133 3.24 -9.35 -7.81
N SER A 134 3.53 -10.49 -7.16
CA SER A 134 4.82 -11.17 -7.30
C SER A 134 5.09 -11.56 -8.76
N LYS A 135 4.04 -11.89 -9.51
CA LYS A 135 4.10 -12.23 -10.94
C LYS A 135 4.13 -11.01 -11.86
N MET A 136 3.97 -9.82 -11.31
CA MET A 136 3.86 -8.56 -12.05
C MET A 136 5.10 -7.67 -11.91
N LEU A 137 6.11 -8.07 -11.14
CA LEU A 137 7.29 -7.26 -10.83
C LEU A 137 8.08 -6.82 -12.07
N ALA A 138 8.10 -7.64 -13.12
CA ALA A 138 8.78 -7.32 -14.37
C ALA A 138 7.94 -6.42 -15.31
N LEU A 139 6.66 -6.19 -15.03
CA LEU A 139 5.79 -5.39 -15.90
C LEU A 139 6.03 -3.89 -15.68
N PRO A 140 5.99 -3.07 -16.73
CA PRO A 140 6.03 -1.61 -16.60
C PRO A 140 4.90 -1.10 -15.72
N ILE A 141 5.22 -0.27 -14.73
CA ILE A 141 4.24 0.24 -13.76
C ILE A 141 3.11 1.02 -14.46
N GLY A 142 3.45 1.81 -15.49
CA GLY A 142 2.48 2.57 -16.27
C GLY A 142 1.45 1.68 -17.00
N ASN A 143 1.86 0.48 -17.42
CA ASN A 143 0.95 -0.49 -18.04
C ASN A 143 -0.04 -1.04 -17.01
N ILE A 144 0.44 -1.35 -15.80
CA ILE A 144 -0.44 -1.81 -14.70
C ILE A 144 -1.43 -0.71 -14.32
N GLN A 145 -0.95 0.52 -14.11
CA GLN A 145 -1.80 1.65 -13.74
C GLN A 145 -2.86 1.92 -14.81
N SER A 146 -2.48 1.90 -16.09
CA SER A 146 -3.41 2.09 -17.21
C SER A 146 -4.44 0.95 -17.29
N ALA A 147 -4.00 -0.31 -17.18
CA ALA A 147 -4.86 -1.48 -17.28
C ALA A 147 -5.92 -1.51 -16.16
N PHE A 148 -5.58 -1.03 -14.96
CA PHE A 148 -6.49 -1.01 -13.82
C PHE A 148 -7.10 0.38 -13.55
N ASN A 149 -6.93 1.35 -14.45
CA ASN A 149 -7.42 2.72 -14.29
C ASN A 149 -7.02 3.36 -12.93
N ILE A 150 -5.77 3.15 -12.53
CA ILE A 150 -5.17 3.69 -11.30
C ILE A 150 -4.60 5.08 -11.60
N LYS A 151 -5.14 6.12 -10.95
CA LYS A 151 -4.83 7.55 -11.16
C LYS A 151 -4.09 8.23 -10.00
#